data_AF-A0A954LP99-F1
#
_entry.id   AF-A0A954LP99-F1
#
_cell.length_a   1.000
_cell.length_b   1.000
_cell.length_c   1.000
_cell.angle_alpha   90.00
_cell.angle_beta   90.00
_cell.angle_gamma   90.00
#
_symmetry.space_group_name_H-M   'P 1'
#
loop_
_entity.id
_entity.type
_entity.pdbx_description
1 polymer ?
#
loop_
_entity_poly.entity_id
_entity_poly.type
_entity_poly.pdbx_seq_one_letter_code
_entity_poly.pdbx_strand_id
1 'polypeptide(L)'
;EEDLQAFVHDRRPSLPFPLKNAFGSCAYAISPKGAKQFLECCFPLKGLAVDVPALSKFVSPTANIDEILNAYYELYSTYCAIPPLAISPNDHQTSDTINTIQLGSQPQESSPRETTRPSPGNESQELMFRIHGCNPYEGFDHTNYRIDLQGTQNDSIFQELLTKLNPRLVVEVGSWKGDSSLHMAFLIKHLQLRSVVLCVDTWLGSLEHLEESVKGWDVRPYRSHGYPQLYYQFLANVLHHNCQDRIIPLPATSSNAARWMIDQNITADLIYLDASHEEDDVYSDLCLYWRILRPGGVLFGDDWAAYWYGVICAVNRFTKEHKLNLQVVKEKWFLQKPTH
;
A
#
# COMPACT_ATOMS: atom_id res chain seq x y z
N GLU A 1 0.44 -25.27 -20.28
CA GLU A 1 0.28 -26.04 -21.54
C GLU A 1 -0.46 -27.37 -21.35
N GLU A 2 -0.19 -28.14 -20.29
CA GLU A 2 -0.90 -29.41 -20.02
C GLU A 2 -2.43 -29.22 -19.88
N ASP A 3 -2.91 -28.16 -19.24
CA ASP A 3 -4.35 -27.88 -19.08
C ASP A 3 -5.07 -27.57 -20.41
N LEU A 4 -4.39 -26.91 -21.36
CA LEU A 4 -4.94 -26.62 -22.68
C LEU A 4 -5.12 -27.91 -23.50
N GLN A 5 -4.14 -28.81 -23.42
CA GLN A 5 -4.23 -30.11 -24.10
C GLN A 5 -5.33 -30.97 -23.49
N ALA A 6 -5.44 -31.01 -22.16
CA ALA A 6 -6.52 -31.71 -21.47
C ALA A 6 -7.90 -31.14 -21.87
N PHE A 7 -8.04 -29.81 -21.97
CA PHE A 7 -9.26 -29.14 -22.41
C PHE A 7 -9.68 -29.54 -23.83
N VAL A 8 -8.76 -29.54 -24.81
CA VAL A 8 -9.06 -29.90 -26.21
C VAL A 8 -9.61 -31.33 -26.34
N HIS A 9 -9.19 -32.21 -25.45
CA HIS A 9 -9.63 -33.60 -25.42
C HIS A 9 -10.82 -33.87 -24.49
N ASP A 10 -11.27 -32.90 -23.70
CA ASP A 10 -12.45 -33.04 -22.84
C ASP A 10 -13.72 -33.19 -23.69
N ARG A 11 -14.59 -34.12 -23.30
CA ARG A 11 -15.87 -34.43 -23.95
C ARG A 11 -17.03 -34.43 -22.96
N ARG A 12 -16.80 -34.04 -21.71
CA ARG A 12 -17.86 -33.91 -20.71
C ARG A 12 -18.84 -32.82 -21.16
N PRO A 13 -20.16 -33.03 -20.98
CA PRO A 13 -21.13 -32.00 -21.30
C PRO A 13 -20.97 -30.81 -20.36
N SER A 14 -20.87 -29.60 -20.92
CA SER A 14 -20.92 -28.37 -20.15
C SER A 14 -22.35 -28.06 -19.72
N LEU A 15 -22.53 -27.78 -18.44
CA LEU A 15 -23.82 -27.43 -17.87
C LEU A 15 -23.85 -25.93 -17.50
N PRO A 16 -24.99 -25.25 -17.67
CA PRO A 16 -25.15 -23.86 -17.26
C PRO A 16 -25.41 -23.76 -15.76
N PHE A 17 -24.67 -22.91 -15.07
CA PHE A 17 -24.87 -22.55 -13.67
C PHE A 17 -25.17 -21.06 -13.56
N PRO A 18 -26.12 -20.63 -12.71
CA PRO A 18 -26.44 -19.21 -12.53
C PRO A 18 -25.18 -18.39 -12.22
N LEU A 19 -24.98 -17.32 -12.97
CA LEU A 19 -23.80 -16.47 -12.81
C LEU A 19 -24.09 -15.33 -11.84
N LYS A 20 -23.25 -15.25 -10.80
CA LYS A 20 -23.29 -14.14 -9.84
C LYS A 20 -22.24 -13.09 -10.14
N ASN A 21 -20.97 -13.50 -10.15
CA ASN A 21 -19.85 -12.63 -10.50
C ASN A 21 -18.89 -13.33 -11.47
N ALA A 22 -18.29 -12.57 -12.38
CA ALA A 22 -17.24 -13.02 -13.30
C ALA A 22 -16.29 -11.86 -13.62
N PHE A 23 -14.99 -12.15 -13.62
CA PHE A 23 -13.92 -11.20 -13.95
C PHE A 23 -13.10 -11.75 -15.11
N GLY A 24 -12.80 -10.91 -16.11
CA GLY A 24 -11.97 -11.30 -17.25
C GLY A 24 -12.58 -12.46 -18.05
N SER A 25 -13.82 -12.32 -18.52
CA SER A 25 -14.48 -13.39 -19.28
C SER A 25 -13.72 -13.70 -20.58
N CYS A 26 -13.14 -14.90 -20.68
CA CYS A 26 -12.43 -15.37 -21.87
C CYS A 26 -13.31 -15.39 -23.13
N ALA A 27 -14.59 -15.73 -22.98
CA ALA A 27 -15.58 -15.71 -24.05
C ALA A 27 -16.99 -15.61 -23.45
N TYR A 28 -17.93 -15.03 -24.20
CA TYR A 28 -19.35 -14.98 -23.84
C TYR A 28 -20.24 -15.14 -25.09
N ALA A 29 -21.45 -15.63 -24.87
CA ALA A 29 -22.51 -15.63 -25.87
C ALA A 29 -23.70 -14.87 -25.29
N ILE A 30 -24.26 -13.94 -26.07
CA ILE A 30 -25.35 -13.09 -25.61
C ILE A 30 -26.39 -12.92 -26.71
N SER A 31 -27.67 -13.01 -26.34
CA SER A 31 -28.76 -12.75 -27.28
C SER A 31 -28.83 -11.25 -27.63
N PRO A 32 -29.34 -10.86 -28.81
CA PRO A 32 -29.52 -9.45 -29.16
C PRO A 32 -30.33 -8.66 -28.12
N LYS A 33 -31.34 -9.31 -27.50
CA LYS A 33 -32.13 -8.73 -26.42
C LYS A 33 -31.29 -8.45 -25.17
N GLY A 34 -30.49 -9.43 -24.73
CA GLY A 34 -29.61 -9.27 -23.57
C GLY A 34 -28.53 -8.21 -23.81
N ALA A 35 -27.96 -8.16 -25.02
CA ALA A 35 -26.97 -7.16 -25.38
C ALA A 35 -27.54 -5.74 -25.27
N LYS A 36 -28.76 -5.51 -25.76
CA LYS A 36 -29.45 -4.22 -25.61
C LYS A 36 -29.64 -3.84 -24.14
N GLN A 37 -30.05 -4.79 -23.30
CA GLN A 37 -30.24 -4.54 -21.86
C GLN A 37 -28.93 -4.16 -21.16
N PHE A 38 -27.83 -4.86 -21.43
CA PHE A 38 -26.54 -4.49 -20.85
C PHE A 38 -26.03 -3.15 -21.38
N LEU A 39 -26.22 -2.83 -22.67
CA LEU A 39 -25.84 -1.52 -23.20
C LEU A 39 -26.59 -0.39 -22.48
N GLU A 40 -27.89 -0.55 -22.23
CA GLU A 40 -28.72 0.45 -21.53
C GLU A 40 -28.34 0.61 -20.05
N CYS A 41 -27.97 -0.49 -19.37
CA CYS A 41 -27.61 -0.44 -17.94
C CYS A 41 -26.16 -0.03 -17.69
N CYS A 42 -25.22 -0.40 -18.57
CA CYS A 42 -23.80 -0.16 -18.36
C CYS A 42 -23.36 1.22 -18.86
N PHE A 43 -24.06 1.82 -19.83
CA PHE A 43 -23.65 3.10 -20.42
C PHE A 43 -24.55 4.28 -19.99
N PRO A 44 -23.97 5.46 -19.71
CA PRO A 44 -22.53 5.72 -19.65
C PRO A 44 -21.87 5.01 -18.46
N LEU A 45 -20.63 4.56 -18.66
CA LEU A 45 -19.86 3.85 -17.63
C LEU A 45 -19.71 4.76 -16.40
N LYS A 46 -20.23 4.30 -15.25
CA LYS A 46 -20.17 5.00 -13.96
C LYS A 46 -19.72 4.03 -12.87
N GLY A 47 -18.97 4.52 -11.90
CA GLY A 47 -18.59 3.73 -10.73
C GLY A 47 -19.83 3.28 -9.96
N LEU A 48 -19.90 1.99 -9.66
CA LEU A 48 -21.01 1.36 -8.93
C LEU A 48 -20.43 0.44 -7.86
N ALA A 49 -21.15 0.35 -6.73
CA ALA A 49 -20.85 -0.64 -5.70
C ALA A 49 -21.35 -2.01 -6.15
N VAL A 50 -20.45 -2.97 -6.25
CA VAL A 50 -20.70 -4.36 -6.65
C VAL A 50 -20.49 -5.26 -5.45
N ASP A 51 -21.49 -6.08 -5.13
CA ASP A 51 -21.32 -7.11 -4.10
C ASP A 51 -20.59 -8.32 -4.70
N VAL A 52 -19.42 -8.61 -4.16
CA VAL A 52 -18.60 -9.77 -4.53
C VAL A 52 -18.40 -10.59 -3.26
N PRO A 53 -19.09 -11.74 -3.09
CA PRO A 53 -19.09 -12.49 -1.83
C PRO A 53 -17.71 -12.88 -1.33
N ALA A 54 -16.76 -13.12 -2.24
CA ALA A 54 -15.39 -13.50 -1.91
C ALA A 54 -14.51 -12.32 -1.45
N LEU A 55 -14.91 -11.07 -1.71
CA LEU A 55 -14.05 -9.88 -1.50
C LEU A 55 -14.62 -8.87 -0.51
N SER A 56 -15.85 -9.05 0.00
CA SER A 56 -16.60 -8.10 0.84
C SER A 56 -16.80 -6.73 0.15
N LYS A 57 -18.03 -6.41 -0.31
CA LYS A 57 -18.43 -5.14 -0.97
C LYS A 57 -17.30 -4.39 -1.72
N PHE A 58 -17.17 -4.67 -3.00
CA PHE A 58 -16.26 -3.98 -3.89
C PHE A 58 -16.91 -2.67 -4.40
N VAL A 59 -16.22 -1.53 -4.28
CA VAL A 59 -16.63 -0.29 -4.94
C VAL A 59 -15.60 0.00 -6.01
N SER A 60 -15.98 -0.12 -7.28
CA SER A 60 -15.08 0.26 -8.36
C SER A 60 -15.08 1.78 -8.52
N PRO A 61 -13.91 2.45 -8.37
CA PRO A 61 -13.76 3.87 -8.71
C PRO A 61 -13.57 4.10 -10.22
N THR A 62 -13.30 3.06 -11.01
CA THR A 62 -13.01 3.14 -12.45
C THR A 62 -13.95 2.24 -13.23
N ALA A 63 -14.95 2.85 -13.87
CA ALA A 63 -16.02 2.16 -14.55
C ALA A 63 -15.54 1.41 -15.83
N ASN A 64 -15.03 0.19 -15.67
CA ASN A 64 -14.82 -0.73 -16.79
C ASN A 64 -16.03 -1.66 -16.96
N ILE A 65 -16.20 -2.19 -18.17
CA ILE A 65 -17.38 -2.98 -18.51
C ILE A 65 -17.46 -4.28 -17.71
N ASP A 66 -16.32 -4.94 -17.47
CA ASP A 66 -16.24 -6.21 -16.75
C ASP A 66 -16.72 -6.05 -15.31
N GLU A 67 -16.32 -4.98 -14.62
CA GLU A 67 -16.74 -4.69 -13.25
C GLU A 67 -18.20 -4.27 -13.18
N ILE A 68 -18.69 -3.43 -14.09
CA ILE A 68 -20.08 -2.97 -14.06
C ILE A 68 -21.05 -4.12 -14.33
N LEU A 69 -20.73 -5.04 -15.23
CA LEU A 69 -21.57 -6.19 -15.53
C LEU A 69 -21.84 -7.06 -14.29
N ASN A 70 -20.91 -7.10 -13.34
CA ASN A 70 -21.09 -7.81 -12.07
C ASN A 70 -22.23 -7.26 -11.21
N ALA A 71 -22.63 -6.00 -11.37
CA ALA A 71 -23.81 -5.45 -10.69
C ALA A 71 -25.13 -5.97 -11.28
N TYR A 72 -25.10 -6.51 -12.50
CA TYR A 72 -26.28 -6.79 -13.31
C TYR A 72 -26.46 -8.28 -13.65
N TYR A 73 -25.43 -9.12 -13.53
CA TYR A 73 -25.53 -10.55 -13.87
C TYR A 73 -26.70 -11.25 -13.16
N GLU A 74 -26.87 -11.03 -11.86
CA GLU A 74 -27.96 -11.64 -11.07
C GLU A 74 -29.37 -11.16 -11.48
N LEU A 75 -29.48 -10.00 -12.12
CA LEU A 75 -30.77 -9.42 -12.53
C LEU A 75 -31.27 -9.99 -13.86
N TYR A 76 -30.41 -10.67 -14.61
CA TYR A 76 -30.71 -11.22 -15.92
C TYR A 76 -30.47 -12.72 -15.96
N SER A 77 -30.98 -13.40 -17.00
CA SER A 77 -30.75 -14.84 -17.22
C SER A 77 -29.31 -15.08 -17.69
N THR A 78 -28.36 -14.95 -16.79
CA THR A 78 -26.92 -15.13 -17.05
C THR A 78 -26.39 -16.39 -16.38
N TYR A 79 -25.50 -17.08 -17.09
CA TYR A 79 -25.00 -18.38 -16.69
C TYR A 79 -23.52 -18.53 -17.04
N CYS A 80 -22.77 -19.24 -16.22
CA CYS A 80 -21.45 -19.75 -16.56
C CYS A 80 -21.55 -21.23 -16.95
N ALA A 81 -20.72 -21.65 -17.92
CA ALA A 81 -20.63 -23.04 -18.32
C ALA A 81 -19.57 -23.76 -17.49
N ILE A 82 -19.92 -24.91 -16.89
CA ILE A 82 -18.98 -25.77 -16.17
C ILE A 82 -19.15 -27.21 -16.69
N PRO A 83 -18.07 -27.86 -17.20
CA PRO A 83 -16.74 -27.30 -17.50
C PRO A 83 -16.80 -26.14 -18.52
N PRO A 84 -15.79 -25.24 -18.56
CA PRO A 84 -15.82 -24.07 -19.45
C PRO A 84 -15.91 -24.46 -20.93
N LEU A 85 -16.43 -23.57 -21.77
CA LEU A 85 -16.50 -23.76 -23.23
C LEU A 85 -15.32 -23.13 -23.98
N ALA A 86 -14.58 -22.25 -23.31
CA ALA A 86 -13.37 -21.62 -23.81
C ALA A 86 -12.39 -21.43 -22.66
N ILE A 87 -11.11 -21.57 -22.96
CA ILE A 87 -10.00 -21.29 -22.07
C ILE A 87 -8.95 -20.50 -22.86
N SER A 88 -8.39 -19.45 -22.26
CA SER A 88 -7.27 -18.73 -22.84
C SER A 88 -5.95 -19.35 -22.36
N PRO A 89 -4.88 -19.32 -23.17
CA PRO A 89 -3.55 -19.60 -22.66
C PRO A 89 -3.25 -18.68 -21.47
N ASN A 90 -2.71 -19.26 -20.39
CA ASN A 90 -2.21 -18.48 -19.27
C ASN A 90 -0.74 -18.13 -19.55
N ASP A 91 -0.40 -16.85 -19.60
CA ASP A 91 0.99 -16.42 -19.63
C ASP A 91 1.54 -16.39 -18.20
N HIS A 92 2.17 -17.50 -17.80
CA HIS A 92 2.72 -17.64 -16.46
C HIS A 92 3.88 -16.68 -16.14
N GLN A 93 4.41 -15.94 -17.12
CA GLN A 93 5.42 -14.90 -16.87
C GLN A 93 4.80 -13.58 -16.39
N THR A 94 3.50 -13.37 -16.66
CA THR A 94 2.76 -12.15 -16.31
C THR A 94 1.51 -12.41 -15.47
N SER A 95 1.31 -13.66 -15.02
CA SER A 95 0.07 -14.10 -14.36
C SER A 95 0.23 -14.24 -12.85
N ASP A 96 -0.62 -13.54 -12.10
CA ASP A 96 -0.66 -13.56 -10.63
C ASP A 96 -1.41 -14.79 -10.06
N THR A 97 -1.74 -15.80 -10.88
CA THR A 97 -2.43 -17.01 -10.40
C THR A 97 -1.53 -17.87 -9.50
N ILE A 98 -1.88 -17.95 -8.21
CA ILE A 98 -1.30 -18.88 -7.24
C ILE A 98 -1.75 -20.30 -7.61
N ASN A 99 -0.82 -21.14 -8.08
CA ASN A 99 -1.08 -22.58 -8.25
C ASN A 99 -1.41 -23.21 -6.89
N THR A 100 -2.54 -23.91 -6.87
CA THR A 100 -3.36 -24.20 -5.68
C THR A 100 -2.81 -25.35 -4.80
N ILE A 101 -2.91 -25.16 -3.48
CA ILE A 101 -3.17 -26.15 -2.41
C ILE A 101 -2.44 -27.50 -2.49
N GLN A 102 -1.39 -27.67 -1.68
CA GLN A 102 -1.04 -28.98 -1.11
C GLN A 102 -1.84 -29.21 0.19
N LEU A 103 -2.96 -29.92 0.06
CA LEU A 103 -3.64 -30.58 1.15
C LEU A 103 -2.84 -31.84 1.52
N GLY A 104 -2.24 -31.85 2.72
CA GLY A 104 -1.90 -33.08 3.43
C GLY A 104 -0.42 -33.40 3.61
N SER A 105 0.15 -32.86 4.68
CA SER A 105 1.09 -33.62 5.52
C SER A 105 1.12 -32.98 6.91
N GLN A 106 0.69 -33.72 7.92
CA GLN A 106 0.77 -33.27 9.32
C GLN A 106 2.24 -33.04 9.71
N PRO A 107 2.56 -31.95 10.43
CA PRO A 107 3.90 -31.77 10.96
C PRO A 107 4.12 -32.78 12.11
N GLN A 108 5.13 -33.63 11.96
CA GLN A 108 5.72 -34.34 13.09
C GLN A 108 6.32 -33.30 14.05
N GLU A 109 5.96 -33.39 15.33
CA GLU A 109 6.60 -32.65 16.40
C GLU A 109 8.09 -33.01 16.46
N SER A 110 8.95 -32.07 16.05
CA SER A 110 10.37 -32.09 16.37
C SER A 110 10.65 -31.01 17.42
N SER A 111 11.33 -31.42 18.49
CA SER A 111 11.69 -30.60 19.65
C SER A 111 12.42 -29.29 19.28
N PRO A 112 12.35 -28.25 20.13
CA PRO A 112 12.85 -26.92 19.79
C PRO A 112 14.38 -26.93 19.75
N ARG A 113 14.95 -26.77 18.56
CA ARG A 113 16.33 -26.31 18.40
C ARG A 113 16.35 -24.81 18.64
N GLU A 114 17.17 -24.37 19.60
CA GLU A 114 17.53 -22.96 19.78
C GLU A 114 18.11 -22.39 18.48
N THR A 115 17.27 -21.71 17.70
CA THR A 115 17.74 -20.87 16.60
C THR A 115 18.12 -19.52 17.18
N THR A 116 19.42 -19.22 17.13
CA THR A 116 19.95 -17.88 17.36
C THR A 116 19.22 -16.88 16.43
N ARG A 117 18.63 -15.84 17.02
CA ARG A 117 17.77 -14.89 16.30
C ARG A 117 18.63 -13.99 15.37
N PRO A 118 18.16 -13.69 14.14
CA PRO A 118 18.89 -12.82 13.22
C PRO A 118 19.04 -11.40 13.79
N SER A 119 20.06 -10.64 13.34
CA SER A 119 20.30 -9.26 13.77
C SER A 119 19.33 -8.28 13.10
N PRO A 120 19.14 -7.04 13.59
CA PRO A 120 18.27 -6.04 12.94
C PRO A 120 18.66 -5.74 11.48
N GLY A 121 19.95 -5.82 11.15
CA GLY A 121 20.44 -5.66 9.77
C GLY A 121 19.90 -6.73 8.82
N ASN A 122 19.57 -7.93 9.30
CA ASN A 122 19.00 -8.97 8.45
C ASN A 122 17.54 -8.67 8.09
N GLU A 123 16.79 -7.98 8.97
CA GLU A 123 15.38 -7.65 8.72
C GLU A 123 15.25 -6.50 7.71
N SER A 124 16.09 -5.46 7.83
CA SER A 124 16.11 -4.37 6.85
C SER A 124 16.60 -4.81 5.48
N GLN A 125 17.62 -5.67 5.41
CA GLN A 125 18.12 -6.24 4.16
C GLN A 125 17.06 -7.10 3.46
N GLU A 126 16.36 -7.96 4.20
CA GLU A 126 15.32 -8.81 3.66
C GLU A 126 14.15 -7.99 3.09
N LEU A 127 13.72 -6.95 3.80
CA LEU A 127 12.64 -6.08 3.31
C LEU A 127 13.09 -5.21 2.13
N MET A 128 14.34 -4.70 2.12
CA MET A 128 14.91 -4.03 0.94
C MET A 128 14.93 -4.95 -0.28
N PHE A 129 15.40 -6.19 -0.12
CA PHE A 129 15.45 -7.16 -1.22
C PHE A 129 14.05 -7.50 -1.73
N ARG A 130 13.06 -7.65 -0.84
CA ARG A 130 11.67 -7.86 -1.25
C ARG A 130 11.07 -6.70 -2.03
N ILE A 131 11.48 -5.46 -1.75
CA ILE A 131 10.98 -4.28 -2.45
C ILE A 131 11.70 -4.08 -3.79
N HIS A 132 13.04 -4.13 -3.78
CA HIS A 132 13.86 -3.67 -4.90
C HIS A 132 14.55 -4.80 -5.68
N GLY A 133 14.61 -6.01 -5.13
CA GLY A 133 15.48 -7.09 -5.62
C GLY A 133 16.98 -6.86 -5.34
N CYS A 134 17.35 -5.74 -4.72
CA CYS A 134 18.71 -5.37 -4.35
C CYS A 134 18.73 -4.40 -3.16
N ASN A 135 19.93 -4.01 -2.70
CA ASN A 135 20.08 -2.91 -1.75
C ASN A 135 20.23 -1.57 -2.52
N PRO A 136 19.26 -0.63 -2.42
CA PRO A 136 19.30 0.62 -3.18
C PRO A 136 20.45 1.56 -2.79
N TYR A 137 21.11 1.33 -1.65
CA TYR A 137 22.27 2.10 -1.21
C TYR A 137 23.59 1.54 -1.74
N GLU A 138 23.62 0.28 -2.17
CA GLU A 138 24.84 -0.38 -2.60
C GLU A 138 25.33 0.20 -3.94
N GLY A 139 26.58 0.70 -3.95
CA GLY A 139 27.17 1.33 -5.14
C GLY A 139 26.67 2.75 -5.45
N PHE A 140 25.76 3.31 -4.65
CA PHE A 140 25.29 4.69 -4.82
C PHE A 140 26.34 5.71 -4.32
N ASP A 141 26.84 6.54 -5.22
CA ASP A 141 27.82 7.58 -4.90
C ASP A 141 27.15 8.85 -4.32
N HIS A 142 26.85 8.79 -3.03
CA HIS A 142 26.29 9.92 -2.27
C HIS A 142 27.24 11.12 -2.13
N THR A 143 28.52 11.01 -2.48
CA THR A 143 29.49 12.11 -2.32
C THR A 143 29.25 13.27 -3.29
N ASN A 144 28.52 13.01 -4.37
CA ASN A 144 28.09 14.04 -5.34
C ASN A 144 26.94 14.93 -4.81
N TYR A 145 26.36 14.58 -3.66
CA TYR A 145 25.22 15.27 -3.07
C TYR A 145 25.66 15.89 -1.75
N ARG A 146 25.38 17.19 -1.55
CA ARG A 146 25.55 17.83 -0.24
C ARG A 146 24.43 17.39 0.69
N ILE A 147 24.68 17.41 2.00
CA ILE A 147 23.61 17.24 2.99
C ILE A 147 22.60 18.37 2.79
N ASP A 148 21.34 17.99 2.63
CA ASP A 148 20.21 18.89 2.42
C ASP A 148 19.00 18.30 3.11
N LEU A 149 18.81 18.66 4.38
CA LEU A 149 17.70 18.18 5.19
C LEU A 149 16.62 19.26 5.30
N GLN A 150 15.38 18.81 5.30
CA GLN A 150 14.20 19.64 5.47
C GLN A 150 13.08 18.78 6.03
N GLY A 151 12.49 19.23 7.13
CA GLY A 151 11.45 18.52 7.87
C GLY A 151 11.38 18.96 9.32
N THR A 152 10.65 18.18 10.12
CA THR A 152 10.41 18.47 11.54
C THR A 152 11.41 17.70 12.41
N GLN A 153 12.41 18.41 12.96
CA GLN A 153 13.29 17.86 13.99
C GLN A 153 12.76 18.11 15.41
N ASN A 154 13.08 17.19 16.32
CA ASN A 154 13.00 17.35 17.78
C ASN A 154 11.59 17.39 18.42
N ASP A 155 10.61 16.70 17.82
CA ASP A 155 9.38 16.44 18.56
C ASP A 155 9.56 15.24 19.51
N SER A 156 9.36 15.49 20.81
CA SER A 156 9.42 14.46 21.86
C SER A 156 8.46 13.30 21.61
N ILE A 157 7.42 13.50 20.80
CA ILE A 157 6.42 12.47 20.51
C ILE A 157 7.03 11.24 19.82
N PHE A 158 8.00 11.41 18.93
CA PHE A 158 8.65 10.29 18.24
C PHE A 158 9.33 9.37 19.26
N GLN A 159 10.07 9.96 20.20
CA GLN A 159 10.74 9.21 21.25
C GLN A 159 9.76 8.53 22.20
N GLU A 160 8.67 9.22 22.58
CA GLU A 160 7.63 8.65 23.45
C GLU A 160 6.97 7.42 22.80
N LEU A 161 6.56 7.54 21.53
CA LEU A 161 5.91 6.46 20.80
C LEU A 161 6.85 5.28 20.56
N LEU A 162 8.10 5.53 20.17
CA LEU A 162 9.12 4.48 20.01
C LEU A 162 9.37 3.74 21.33
N THR A 163 9.48 4.47 22.44
CA THR A 163 9.71 3.88 23.78
C THR A 163 8.51 3.06 24.23
N LYS A 164 7.30 3.60 24.07
CA LYS A 164 6.05 2.97 24.54
C LYS A 164 5.67 1.75 23.72
N LEU A 165 5.82 1.81 22.39
CA LEU A 165 5.38 0.75 21.48
C LEU A 165 6.45 -0.30 21.21
N ASN A 166 7.74 0.04 21.37
CA ASN A 166 8.88 -0.78 20.96
C ASN A 166 8.63 -1.43 19.57
N PRO A 167 8.37 -0.62 18.53
CA PRO A 167 7.90 -1.12 17.24
C PRO A 167 8.99 -1.92 16.54
N ARG A 168 8.61 -2.94 15.77
CA ARG A 168 9.51 -3.64 14.85
C ARG A 168 9.54 -2.94 13.49
N LEU A 169 8.39 -2.52 12.98
CA LEU A 169 8.26 -1.78 11.74
C LEU A 169 7.57 -0.43 11.99
N VAL A 170 8.29 0.63 11.68
CA VAL A 170 7.75 1.98 11.54
C VAL A 170 7.54 2.26 10.06
N VAL A 171 6.38 2.78 9.69
CA VAL A 171 6.12 3.23 8.31
C VAL A 171 5.94 4.74 8.32
N GLU A 172 6.65 5.41 7.44
CA GLU A 172 6.52 6.85 7.19
C GLU A 172 5.97 7.05 5.78
N VAL A 173 4.98 7.91 5.63
CA VAL A 173 4.32 8.21 4.35
C VAL A 173 4.44 9.69 4.10
N GLY A 174 5.16 10.05 3.04
CA GLY A 174 5.70 11.39 2.86
C GLY A 174 7.02 11.51 3.62
N SER A 175 8.12 11.16 2.96
CA SER A 175 9.46 11.12 3.57
C SER A 175 10.36 12.26 3.07
N TRP A 176 10.00 12.91 1.96
CA TRP A 176 10.70 14.06 1.40
C TRP A 176 12.23 13.88 1.35
N LYS A 177 12.98 14.71 2.08
CA LYS A 177 14.45 14.64 2.20
C LYS A 177 14.95 13.74 3.34
N GLY A 178 14.06 13.17 4.13
CA GLY A 178 14.34 12.14 5.13
C GLY A 178 14.72 12.65 6.52
N ASP A 179 14.40 13.89 6.86
CA ASP A 179 14.79 14.50 8.14
C ASP A 179 14.11 13.82 9.35
N SER A 180 12.79 13.60 9.27
CA SER A 180 12.00 12.80 10.22
C SER A 180 12.43 11.34 10.24
N SER A 181 12.69 10.74 9.08
CA SER A 181 13.22 9.37 8.95
C SER A 181 14.54 9.19 9.71
N LEU A 182 15.46 10.15 9.53
CA LEU A 182 16.75 10.18 10.20
C LEU A 182 16.59 10.37 11.70
N HIS A 183 15.71 11.28 12.12
CA HIS A 183 15.40 11.48 13.53
C HIS A 183 14.91 10.18 14.20
N MET A 184 13.96 9.48 13.57
CA MET A 184 13.50 8.18 14.04
C MET A 184 14.63 7.15 14.06
N ALA A 185 15.47 7.08 13.03
CA ALA A 185 16.61 6.16 12.99
C ALA A 185 17.63 6.43 14.12
N PHE A 186 17.91 7.70 14.44
CA PHE A 186 18.76 8.07 15.57
C PHE A 186 18.15 7.66 16.90
N LEU A 187 16.86 7.90 17.10
CA LEU A 187 16.15 7.48 18.31
C LEU A 187 16.14 5.96 18.45
N ILE A 188 15.87 5.21 17.37
CA ILE A 188 15.92 3.75 17.32
C ILE A 188 17.30 3.24 17.75
N LYS A 189 18.39 3.84 17.25
CA LYS A 189 19.76 3.49 17.63
C LYS A 189 20.04 3.82 19.10
N HIS A 190 19.64 5.01 19.55
CA HIS A 190 19.83 5.45 20.93
C HIS A 190 19.09 4.57 21.94
N LEU A 191 17.84 4.24 21.65
CA LEU A 191 16.98 3.37 22.46
C LEU A 191 17.30 1.87 22.27
N GLN A 192 18.28 1.54 21.43
CA GLN A 192 18.71 0.17 21.12
C GLN A 192 17.57 -0.73 20.59
N LEU A 193 16.63 -0.14 19.86
CA LEU A 193 15.51 -0.88 19.29
C LEU A 193 15.94 -1.66 18.05
N ARG A 194 15.20 -2.74 17.77
CA ARG A 194 15.36 -3.54 16.56
C ARG A 194 14.59 -2.96 15.37
N SER A 195 13.94 -1.83 15.57
CA SER A 195 13.05 -1.20 14.60
C SER A 195 13.76 -0.88 13.28
N VAL A 196 12.98 -0.89 12.21
CA VAL A 196 13.32 -0.34 10.89
C VAL A 196 12.24 0.65 10.48
N VAL A 197 12.62 1.64 9.66
CA VAL A 197 11.73 2.67 9.12
C VAL A 197 11.56 2.43 7.63
N LEU A 198 10.35 2.12 7.19
CA LEU A 198 9.96 2.04 5.79
C LEU A 198 9.41 3.41 5.34
N CYS A 199 10.16 4.09 4.49
CA CYS A 199 9.87 5.43 3.98
C CYS A 199 9.18 5.33 2.63
N VAL A 200 7.90 5.68 2.60
CA VAL A 200 7.06 5.71 1.40
C VAL A 200 6.99 7.12 0.88
N ASP A 201 7.41 7.34 -0.35
CA ASP A 201 7.25 8.62 -1.04
C ASP A 201 7.29 8.39 -2.56
N THR A 202 6.73 9.33 -3.31
CA THR A 202 6.92 9.37 -4.76
C THR A 202 8.24 10.05 -5.14
N TRP A 203 8.74 10.94 -4.28
CA TRP A 203 9.79 11.92 -4.52
C TRP A 203 9.54 12.84 -5.72
N LEU A 204 8.27 12.95 -6.15
CA LEU A 204 7.84 13.82 -7.24
C LEU A 204 7.33 15.18 -6.75
N GLY A 205 7.10 15.31 -5.43
CA GLY A 205 6.40 16.43 -4.81
C GLY A 205 4.87 16.29 -4.92
N SER A 206 4.18 16.98 -4.03
CA SER A 206 2.72 17.18 -4.01
C SER A 206 2.34 18.52 -4.66
N LEU A 207 1.04 18.82 -4.69
CA LEU A 207 0.47 19.99 -5.39
C LEU A 207 1.17 21.31 -5.02
N GLU A 208 1.39 21.53 -3.73
CA GLU A 208 2.04 22.71 -3.15
C GLU A 208 3.51 22.85 -3.54
N HIS A 209 4.20 21.74 -3.85
CA HIS A 209 5.60 21.72 -4.29
C HIS A 209 5.76 22.03 -5.78
N LEU A 210 4.65 22.01 -6.54
CA LEU A 210 4.64 22.35 -7.95
C LEU A 210 4.36 23.85 -8.19
N GLU A 211 3.85 24.54 -7.17
CA GLU A 211 3.54 25.97 -7.21
C GLU A 211 4.65 26.82 -6.57
N GLU A 212 4.73 28.10 -6.91
CA GLU A 212 5.64 29.07 -6.25
C GLU A 212 5.17 29.51 -4.85
N SER A 213 4.08 28.92 -4.36
CA SER A 213 3.36 29.37 -3.17
C SER A 213 4.11 29.08 -1.87
N VAL A 214 4.98 28.06 -1.83
CA VAL A 214 5.71 27.69 -0.61
C VAL A 214 7.22 27.96 -0.74
N LYS A 215 7.68 29.09 -0.18
CA LYS A 215 9.11 29.46 -0.21
C LYS A 215 9.95 28.42 0.52
N GLY A 216 10.88 27.80 -0.22
CA GLY A 216 11.88 26.86 0.30
C GLY A 216 11.45 25.39 0.25
N TRP A 217 10.18 25.09 -0.04
CA TRP A 217 9.66 23.72 -0.19
C TRP A 217 9.37 23.48 -1.67
N ASP A 218 10.39 23.03 -2.40
CA ASP A 218 10.35 23.02 -3.85
C ASP A 218 11.08 21.82 -4.44
N VAL A 219 10.43 21.12 -5.36
CA VAL A 219 11.02 19.98 -6.07
C VAL A 219 11.82 20.39 -7.32
N ARG A 220 11.61 21.62 -7.83
CA ARG A 220 12.25 22.15 -9.06
C ARG A 220 13.78 22.11 -9.02
N PRO A 221 14.48 22.43 -7.91
CA PRO A 221 15.94 22.33 -7.84
C PRO A 221 16.49 20.93 -8.07
N TYR A 222 15.68 19.89 -7.85
CA TYR A 222 16.08 18.49 -8.02
C TYR A 222 15.67 17.92 -9.37
N ARG A 223 15.21 18.74 -10.32
CA ARG A 223 14.83 18.23 -11.65
C ARG A 223 16.06 18.01 -12.53
N SER A 224 16.09 16.88 -13.23
CA SER A 224 16.94 16.70 -14.41
C SER A 224 16.06 16.47 -15.63
N HIS A 225 16.25 17.30 -16.65
CA HIS A 225 15.42 17.31 -17.86
C HIS A 225 13.91 17.37 -17.55
N GLY A 226 13.52 18.06 -16.48
CA GLY A 226 12.13 18.22 -16.05
C GLY A 226 11.60 17.13 -15.12
N TYR A 227 12.32 16.01 -14.95
CA TYR A 227 11.92 14.92 -14.05
C TYR A 227 12.49 15.13 -12.64
N PRO A 228 11.66 15.14 -11.57
CA PRO A 228 12.13 15.19 -10.19
C PRO A 228 13.07 14.05 -9.81
N GLN A 229 14.21 14.37 -9.22
CA GLN A 229 15.22 13.42 -8.77
C GLN A 229 15.47 13.48 -7.26
N LEU A 230 14.49 13.96 -6.48
CA LEU A 230 14.62 14.15 -5.03
C LEU A 230 14.94 12.84 -4.29
N TYR A 231 14.53 11.69 -4.84
CA TYR A 231 14.85 10.37 -4.32
C TYR A 231 16.36 10.18 -4.05
N TYR A 232 17.22 10.62 -4.96
CA TYR A 232 18.67 10.46 -4.79
C TYR A 232 19.22 11.40 -3.70
N GLN A 233 18.60 12.57 -3.50
CA GLN A 233 18.95 13.44 -2.37
C GLN A 233 18.57 12.78 -1.04
N PHE A 234 17.40 12.13 -0.97
CA PHE A 234 17.01 11.32 0.19
C PHE A 234 18.02 10.19 0.46
N LEU A 235 18.40 9.40 -0.54
CA LEU A 235 19.41 8.34 -0.37
C LEU A 235 20.74 8.90 0.13
N ALA A 236 21.18 10.02 -0.44
CA ALA A 236 22.42 10.66 -0.03
C ALA A 236 22.38 11.13 1.43
N ASN A 237 21.28 11.77 1.85
CA ASN A 237 21.09 12.18 3.23
C ASN A 237 21.16 10.99 4.18
N VAL A 238 20.52 9.86 3.84
CA VAL A 238 20.58 8.65 4.66
C VAL A 238 22.01 8.11 4.80
N LEU A 239 22.76 8.08 3.70
CA LEU A 239 24.14 7.59 3.69
C LEU A 239 25.12 8.51 4.43
N HIS A 240 25.01 9.83 4.26
CA HIS A 240 25.81 10.82 5.01
C HIS A 240 25.66 10.64 6.53
N HIS A 241 24.51 10.17 6.99
CA HIS A 241 24.20 9.96 8.41
C HIS A 241 24.38 8.49 8.86
N ASN A 242 24.86 7.62 7.99
CA ASN A 242 25.07 6.20 8.27
C ASN A 242 23.81 5.47 8.78
N CYS A 243 22.62 5.81 8.23
CA CYS A 243 21.33 5.25 8.65
C CYS A 243 20.72 4.25 7.65
N GLN A 244 21.47 3.88 6.61
CA GLN A 244 21.06 2.92 5.58
C GLN A 244 20.74 1.53 6.14
N ASP A 245 21.22 1.18 7.33
CA ASP A 245 20.89 -0.08 8.00
C ASP A 245 19.47 -0.11 8.60
N ARG A 246 18.85 1.06 8.76
CA ARG A 246 17.54 1.25 9.41
C ARG A 246 16.46 1.83 8.52
N ILE A 247 16.84 2.60 7.49
CA ILE A 247 15.91 3.32 6.63
C ILE A 247 15.78 2.60 5.29
N ILE A 248 14.55 2.23 4.94
CA ILE A 248 14.22 1.46 3.74
C ILE A 248 13.34 2.35 2.86
N PRO A 249 13.81 2.83 1.70
CA PRO A 249 12.98 3.64 0.82
C PRO A 249 12.05 2.77 -0.02
N LEU A 250 10.84 3.26 -0.30
CA LEU A 250 9.88 2.66 -1.21
C LEU A 250 9.31 3.75 -2.15
N PRO A 251 9.88 3.92 -3.37
CA PRO A 251 9.40 4.85 -4.39
C PRO A 251 8.03 4.45 -4.94
N ALA A 252 6.97 4.97 -4.34
CA ALA A 252 5.60 4.66 -4.69
C ALA A 252 4.62 5.75 -4.21
N THR A 253 3.45 5.81 -4.82
CA THR A 253 2.32 6.54 -4.21
C THR A 253 1.94 5.86 -2.90
N SER A 254 1.41 6.64 -1.95
CA SER A 254 0.92 6.13 -0.66
C SER A 254 -0.03 4.93 -0.85
N SER A 255 -0.97 5.06 -1.80
CA SER A 255 -1.94 4.01 -2.08
C SER A 255 -1.33 2.74 -2.67
N ASN A 256 -0.33 2.83 -3.56
CA ASN A 256 0.35 1.66 -4.11
C ASN A 256 1.21 0.97 -3.04
N ALA A 257 1.93 1.73 -2.23
CA ALA A 257 2.71 1.18 -1.13
C ALA A 257 1.82 0.46 -0.10
N ALA A 258 0.69 1.06 0.27
CA ALA A 258 -0.25 0.42 1.19
C ALA A 258 -0.85 -0.87 0.63
N ARG A 259 -1.27 -0.89 -0.64
CA ARG A 259 -1.79 -2.10 -1.30
C ARG A 259 -0.72 -3.19 -1.37
N TRP A 260 0.50 -2.84 -1.79
CA TRP A 260 1.62 -3.77 -1.79
C TRP A 260 1.88 -4.35 -0.39
N MET A 261 1.89 -3.53 0.66
CA MET A 261 2.06 -4.03 2.03
C MET A 261 0.93 -4.97 2.46
N ILE A 262 -0.32 -4.68 2.08
CA ILE A 262 -1.47 -5.56 2.33
C ILE A 262 -1.25 -6.91 1.65
N ASP A 263 -0.90 -6.91 0.36
CA ASP A 263 -0.70 -8.13 -0.43
C ASP A 263 0.47 -8.96 0.09
N GLN A 264 1.51 -8.31 0.62
CA GLN A 264 2.65 -8.96 1.26
C GLN A 264 2.41 -9.37 2.72
N ASN A 265 1.19 -9.16 3.26
CA ASN A 265 0.85 -9.37 4.67
C ASN A 265 1.80 -8.65 5.64
N ILE A 266 2.29 -7.48 5.25
CA ILE A 266 3.13 -6.62 6.09
C ILE A 266 2.23 -5.85 7.04
N THR A 267 2.55 -5.91 8.32
CA THR A 267 1.84 -5.19 9.38
C THR A 267 2.81 -4.24 10.07
N ALA A 268 2.42 -2.97 10.20
CA ALA A 268 3.18 -1.94 10.88
C ALA A 268 2.79 -1.83 12.36
N ASP A 269 3.74 -1.43 13.20
CA ASP A 269 3.53 -1.17 14.63
C ASP A 269 3.23 0.31 14.92
N LEU A 270 3.85 1.17 14.12
CA LEU A 270 3.77 2.63 14.19
C LEU A 270 3.74 3.18 12.77
N ILE A 271 2.80 4.08 12.48
CA ILE A 271 2.67 4.72 11.16
C ILE A 271 2.66 6.23 11.35
N TYR A 272 3.53 6.92 10.62
CA TYR A 272 3.59 8.38 10.53
C TYR A 272 3.09 8.83 9.14
N LEU A 273 2.03 9.64 9.10
CA LEU A 273 1.45 10.21 7.87
C LEU A 273 1.77 11.71 7.75
N ASP A 274 2.44 12.07 6.66
CA ASP A 274 2.97 13.42 6.38
C ASP A 274 3.12 13.63 4.85
N ALA A 275 2.11 13.23 4.07
CA ALA A 275 2.20 13.09 2.61
C ALA A 275 1.47 14.15 1.79
N SER A 276 0.17 14.34 2.06
CA SER A 276 -0.70 15.32 1.40
C SER A 276 -1.43 16.13 2.47
N HIS A 277 -1.87 17.32 2.09
CA HIS A 277 -2.66 18.20 2.94
C HIS A 277 -4.13 18.32 2.49
N GLU A 278 -4.49 17.60 1.43
CA GLU A 278 -5.84 17.56 0.86
C GLU A 278 -6.72 16.52 1.57
N GLU A 279 -7.98 16.88 1.86
CA GLU A 279 -8.87 16.06 2.69
C GLU A 279 -9.04 14.62 2.15
N ASP A 280 -9.34 14.47 0.86
CA ASP A 280 -9.62 13.16 0.27
C ASP A 280 -8.37 12.27 0.18
N ASP A 281 -7.19 12.86 -0.02
CA ASP A 281 -5.91 12.15 -0.04
C ASP A 281 -5.58 11.63 1.37
N VAL A 282 -5.63 12.51 2.37
CA VAL A 282 -5.37 12.16 3.78
C VAL A 282 -6.37 11.11 4.26
N TYR A 283 -7.65 11.26 3.91
CA TYR A 283 -8.68 10.29 4.27
C TYR A 283 -8.41 8.91 3.64
N SER A 284 -8.01 8.88 2.37
CA SER A 284 -7.64 7.65 1.67
C SER A 284 -6.44 6.96 2.33
N ASP A 285 -5.43 7.73 2.73
CA ASP A 285 -4.28 7.21 3.47
C ASP A 285 -4.68 6.68 4.84
N LEU A 286 -5.50 7.40 5.60
CA LEU A 286 -6.04 6.92 6.87
C LEU A 286 -6.73 5.56 6.70
N CYS A 287 -7.61 5.41 5.71
CA CYS A 287 -8.29 4.14 5.44
C CYS A 287 -7.34 2.99 5.08
N LEU A 288 -6.35 3.24 4.22
CA LEU A 288 -5.42 2.22 3.75
C LEU A 288 -4.42 1.82 4.83
N TYR A 289 -3.79 2.81 5.48
CA TYR A 289 -2.76 2.57 6.48
C TYR A 289 -3.34 2.03 7.80
N TRP A 290 -4.61 2.34 8.11
CA TRP A 290 -5.31 1.69 9.22
C TRP A 290 -5.45 0.18 9.04
N ARG A 291 -5.52 -0.33 7.80
CA ARG A 291 -5.63 -1.78 7.53
C ARG A 291 -4.34 -2.53 7.85
N ILE A 292 -3.19 -1.92 7.57
CA ILE A 292 -1.87 -2.52 7.85
C ILE A 292 -1.34 -2.22 9.25
N LEU A 293 -1.97 -1.33 10.01
CA LEU A 293 -1.62 -1.10 11.41
C LEU A 293 -2.05 -2.30 12.26
N ARG A 294 -1.15 -2.83 13.11
CA ARG A 294 -1.53 -3.90 14.05
C ARG A 294 -2.52 -3.41 15.11
N PRO A 295 -3.33 -4.30 15.70
CA PRO A 295 -4.05 -3.99 16.93
C PRO A 295 -3.10 -3.45 18.02
N GLY A 296 -3.53 -2.38 18.70
CA GLY A 296 -2.73 -1.66 19.69
C GLY A 296 -1.62 -0.77 19.13
N GLY A 297 -1.39 -0.79 17.81
CA GLY A 297 -0.47 0.13 17.13
C GLY A 297 -0.99 1.56 17.10
N VAL A 298 -0.11 2.49 16.72
CA VAL A 298 -0.45 3.92 16.61
C VAL A 298 -0.28 4.40 15.17
N LEU A 299 -1.26 5.16 14.70
CA LEU A 299 -1.19 5.97 13.49
C LEU A 299 -1.18 7.43 13.94
N PHE A 300 -0.18 8.20 13.53
CA PHE A 300 -0.07 9.62 13.85
C PHE A 300 0.38 10.41 12.62
N GLY A 301 0.23 11.73 12.65
CA GLY A 301 0.64 12.58 11.54
C GLY A 301 0.90 14.02 11.97
N ASP A 302 1.40 14.82 11.02
CA ASP A 302 1.68 16.25 11.18
C ASP A 302 0.47 17.13 10.83
N ASP A 303 0.70 18.43 10.80
CA ASP A 303 -0.16 19.41 10.15
C ASP A 303 -1.55 19.55 10.77
N TRP A 304 -1.66 19.33 12.08
CA TRP A 304 -2.83 19.72 12.87
C TRP A 304 -2.86 21.25 13.08
N ALA A 305 -3.03 22.00 11.99
CA ALA A 305 -3.07 23.45 11.98
C ALA A 305 -4.21 23.95 11.08
N ALA A 306 -4.78 25.11 11.41
CA ALA A 306 -5.90 25.68 10.65
C ALA A 306 -5.54 25.98 9.18
N TYR A 307 -4.27 26.21 8.88
CA TYR A 307 -3.77 26.38 7.51
C TYR A 307 -3.90 25.09 6.68
N TRP A 308 -3.77 23.93 7.35
CA TRP A 308 -3.90 22.58 6.78
C TRP A 308 -5.25 21.96 7.15
N TYR A 309 -6.34 22.69 6.90
CA TYR A 309 -7.68 22.26 7.30
C TYR A 309 -8.11 20.93 6.66
N GLY A 310 -7.57 20.55 5.49
CA GLY A 310 -7.84 19.26 4.85
C GLY A 310 -7.45 18.08 5.73
N VAL A 311 -6.30 18.16 6.41
CA VAL A 311 -5.84 17.16 7.40
C VAL A 311 -6.83 17.07 8.57
N ILE A 312 -7.23 18.22 9.13
CA ILE A 312 -8.19 18.28 10.24
C ILE A 312 -9.53 17.65 9.82
N CYS A 313 -10.06 17.98 8.64
CA CYS A 313 -11.31 17.42 8.13
C CYS A 313 -11.23 15.90 7.97
N ALA A 314 -10.18 15.40 7.31
CA ALA A 314 -9.98 13.98 7.04
C ALA A 314 -9.88 13.15 8.33
N VAL A 315 -9.07 13.60 9.28
CA VAL A 315 -8.88 12.90 10.56
C VAL A 315 -10.16 12.95 11.41
N ASN A 316 -10.87 14.07 11.46
CA ASN A 316 -12.16 14.15 12.16
C ASN A 316 -13.23 13.26 11.53
N ARG A 317 -13.27 13.20 10.19
CA ARG A 317 -14.17 12.29 9.46
C ARG A 317 -13.86 10.84 9.81
N PHE A 318 -12.60 10.43 9.67
CA PHE A 318 -12.16 9.07 9.95
C PHE A 318 -12.43 8.66 11.41
N THR A 319 -12.08 9.52 12.37
CA THR A 319 -12.31 9.24 13.79
C THR A 319 -13.78 9.09 14.14
N LYS A 320 -14.66 9.92 13.55
CA LYS A 320 -16.11 9.83 13.75
C LYS A 320 -16.68 8.55 13.14
N GLU A 321 -16.29 8.19 11.93
CA GLU A 321 -16.75 6.97 11.25
C GLU A 321 -16.33 5.71 12.01
N HIS A 322 -15.11 5.70 12.54
CA HIS A 322 -14.54 4.56 13.27
C HIS A 322 -14.72 4.61 14.80
N LYS A 323 -15.38 5.65 15.33
CA LYS A 323 -15.59 5.88 16.78
C LYS A 323 -14.30 5.85 17.60
N LEU A 324 -13.26 6.50 17.09
CA LEU A 324 -11.94 6.55 17.69
C LEU A 324 -11.75 7.80 18.54
N ASN A 325 -10.92 7.69 19.58
CA ASN A 325 -10.50 8.83 20.37
C ASN A 325 -9.31 9.50 19.68
N LEU A 326 -9.55 10.69 19.15
CA LEU A 326 -8.51 11.57 18.64
C LEU A 326 -7.74 12.23 19.78
N GLN A 327 -6.43 12.21 19.70
CA GLN A 327 -5.55 12.99 20.57
C GLN A 327 -4.70 13.93 19.73
N VAL A 328 -4.48 15.14 20.24
CA VAL A 328 -3.74 16.20 19.57
C VAL A 328 -2.74 16.79 20.55
N VAL A 329 -1.48 16.89 20.14
CA VAL A 329 -0.41 17.53 20.90
C VAL A 329 0.35 18.44 19.94
N LYS A 330 0.28 19.75 20.19
CA LYS A 330 0.80 20.79 19.28
C LYS A 330 0.19 20.62 17.87
N GLU A 331 1.04 20.43 16.86
CA GLU A 331 0.67 20.26 15.45
C GLU A 331 0.55 18.78 15.07
N LYS A 332 0.71 17.85 16.03
CA LYS A 332 0.58 16.40 15.78
C LYS A 332 -0.78 15.88 16.23
N TRP A 333 -1.33 14.96 15.44
CA TRP A 333 -2.53 14.19 15.79
C TRP A 333 -2.20 12.70 15.83
N PHE A 334 -2.89 11.93 16.68
CA PHE A 334 -2.64 10.49 16.77
C PHE A 334 -3.87 9.69 17.18
N LEU A 335 -3.92 8.47 16.64
CA LEU A 335 -4.98 7.49 16.75
C LEU A 335 -4.36 6.16 17.19
N GLN A 336 -4.86 5.59 18.28
CA GLN A 336 -4.47 4.26 18.69
C GLN A 336 -5.50 3.24 18.18
N LYS A 337 -5.03 2.21 17.46
CA LYS A 337 -5.89 1.13 17.02
C LYS A 337 -6.29 0.26 18.21
N PRO A 338 -7.58 -0.04 18.41
CA PRO A 338 -8.02 -0.93 19.49
C PRO A 338 -7.32 -2.29 19.43
N THR A 339 -7.12 -2.91 20.59
CA THR A 339 -6.52 -4.25 20.71
C THR A 339 -7.51 -5.39 20.47
N HIS A 340 -8.81 -5.08 20.38
CA HIS A 340 -9.92 -6.03 20.30
C HIS A 340 -10.89 -5.69 19.18
#